data_AF-A0A1A9AVD3-F1
#
_entry.id   AF-A0A1A9AVD3-F1
#
_cell.length_a   1.000
_cell.length_b   1.000
_cell.length_c   1.000
_cell.angle_alpha   90.00
_cell.angle_beta   90.00
_cell.angle_gamma   90.00
#
_symmetry.space_group_name_H-M   'P 1'
#
loop_
_entity.id
_entity.type
_entity.pdbx_description
1 polymer ?
#
loop_
_entity_poly.entity_id
_entity_poly.type
_entity_poly.pdbx_seq_one_letter_code
_entity_poly.pdbx_strand_id
1 'polypeptide(L)'
;MISALYAVLGALLLIKFSLDVVKLRFQYKVAFGDGGFYQLQTAIRIHGNAVEYIPIGIILLIVMEMNGASGWLLHLCGAMLLIGRILHYFGLHERELRWRKGGMGATYASLIIMIIGNLYYLPWSQIFYL
;
A
#
# COMPACT_ATOMS: atom_id res chain seq x y z
N MET A 1 4.56 -19.11 1.87
CA MET A 1 3.55 -18.05 1.96
C MET A 1 3.89 -16.96 0.95
N ILE A 2 3.08 -16.79 -0.09
CA ILE A 2 3.24 -15.76 -1.12
C ILE A 2 3.05 -14.36 -0.50
N SER A 3 2.11 -14.22 0.43
CA SER A 3 1.85 -12.95 1.13
C SER A 3 3.07 -12.41 1.87
N ALA A 4 3.94 -13.29 2.40
CA ALA A 4 5.16 -12.90 3.10
C ALA A 4 6.14 -12.12 2.22
N LEU A 5 6.25 -12.48 0.92
CA LEU A 5 7.06 -11.73 -0.04
C LEU A 5 6.58 -10.28 -0.14
N TYR A 6 5.27 -10.10 -0.33
CA TYR A 6 4.68 -8.77 -0.46
C TYR A 6 4.72 -7.98 0.86
N ALA A 7 4.63 -8.66 2.01
CA ALA A 7 4.78 -8.03 3.31
C ALA A 7 6.18 -7.44 3.51
N VAL A 8 7.22 -8.20 3.19
CA VAL A 8 8.62 -7.74 3.27
C VAL A 8 8.87 -6.59 2.31
N LEU A 9 8.43 -6.71 1.05
CA LEU A 9 8.57 -5.63 0.06
C LEU A 9 7.78 -4.37 0.46
N GLY A 10 6.59 -4.53 1.01
CA GLY A 10 5.77 -3.44 1.54
C GLY A 10 6.45 -2.72 2.70
N ALA A 11 7.04 -3.47 3.64
CA ALA A 11 7.79 -2.91 4.76
C ALA A 11 9.03 -2.12 4.28
N LEU A 12 9.78 -2.66 3.30
CA LEU A 12 10.91 -1.95 2.69
C LEU A 12 10.45 -0.63 2.03
N LEU A 13 9.31 -0.64 1.35
CA LEU A 13 8.75 0.56 0.73
C LEU A 13 8.34 1.62 1.76
N LEU A 14 7.72 1.20 2.88
CA LEU A 14 7.38 2.08 4.00
C LEU A 14 8.63 2.73 4.62
N ILE A 15 9.68 1.94 4.85
CA ILE A 15 10.97 2.44 5.34
C ILE A 15 11.55 3.46 4.37
N LYS A 16 11.58 3.14 3.06
CA LYS A 16 12.07 4.06 2.03
C LYS A 16 11.34 5.41 2.09
N PHE A 17 10.01 5.41 2.11
CA PHE A 17 9.23 6.66 2.17
C PHE A 17 9.41 7.40 3.49
N SER A 18 9.59 6.69 4.61
CA SER A 18 9.90 7.30 5.90
C SER A 18 11.26 8.02 5.87
N LEU A 19 12.29 7.37 5.30
CA LEU A 19 13.62 7.95 5.14
C LEU A 19 13.60 9.21 4.26
N ASP A 20 12.77 9.25 3.22
CA ASP A 20 12.60 10.46 2.40
C ASP A 20 12.06 11.64 3.22
N VAL A 21 11.08 11.40 4.10
CA VAL A 21 10.56 12.43 5.02
C VAL A 21 11.65 12.88 5.99
N VAL A 22 12.37 11.95 6.61
CA VAL A 22 13.45 12.24 7.57
C VAL A 22 14.54 13.10 6.92
N LYS A 23 15.00 12.72 5.72
CA LYS A 23 16.00 13.49 4.97
C LYS A 23 15.55 14.94 4.73
N LEU A 24 14.31 15.14 4.29
CA LEU A 24 13.78 16.47 4.03
C LEU A 24 13.58 17.30 5.31
N ARG A 25 13.20 16.66 6.44
CA ARG A 25 13.14 17.35 7.74
C ARG A 25 14.50 17.87 8.19
N PHE A 26 15.54 17.05 8.03
CA PHE A 26 16.91 17.47 8.33
C PHE A 26 17.36 18.61 7.41
N GLN A 27 17.09 18.49 6.10
CA GLN A 27 17.45 19.51 5.11
C GLN A 27 16.78 20.86 5.39
N TYR A 28 15.48 20.86 5.71
CA TYR A 28 14.72 22.09 5.95
C TYR A 28 14.71 22.57 7.40
N LYS A 29 15.30 21.79 8.32
CA LYS A 29 15.30 22.07 9.77
C LYS A 29 13.88 22.24 10.34
N VAL A 30 12.96 21.39 9.90
CA VAL A 30 11.54 21.41 10.32
C VAL A 30 11.24 20.23 11.24
N ALA A 31 10.98 20.53 12.52
CA ALA A 31 10.65 19.51 13.52
C ALA A 31 9.21 18.96 13.37
N PHE A 32 8.21 19.84 13.17
CA PHE A 32 6.80 19.47 13.12
C PHE A 32 6.12 20.03 11.87
N GLY A 33 5.07 19.35 11.40
CA GLY A 33 4.37 19.73 10.16
C GLY A 33 5.26 19.63 8.92
N ASP A 34 4.96 20.45 7.91
CA ASP A 34 5.72 20.54 6.66
C ASP A 34 6.55 21.84 6.53
N GLY A 35 6.41 22.78 7.48
CA GLY A 35 7.14 24.05 7.49
C GLY A 35 6.88 24.95 6.27
N GLY A 36 5.81 24.72 5.52
CA GLY A 36 5.53 25.42 4.26
C GLY A 36 6.32 24.89 3.06
N PHE A 37 7.15 23.85 3.24
CA PHE A 37 7.94 23.28 2.14
C PHE A 37 7.12 22.24 1.39
N TYR A 38 6.78 22.56 0.15
CA TYR A 38 6.03 21.68 -0.74
C TYR A 38 6.62 20.25 -0.85
N GLN A 39 7.95 20.15 -0.91
CA GLN A 39 8.64 18.86 -1.05
C GLN A 39 8.45 17.98 0.21
N LEU A 40 8.54 18.58 1.40
CA LEU A 40 8.31 17.90 2.66
C LEU A 40 6.83 17.52 2.81
N GLN A 41 5.91 18.43 2.47
CA GLN A 41 4.47 18.14 2.43
C GLN A 41 4.17 16.93 1.53
N THR A 42 4.77 16.90 0.34
CA THR A 42 4.59 15.81 -0.63
C THR A 42 5.14 14.49 -0.09
N ALA A 43 6.35 14.48 0.47
CA ALA A 43 6.93 13.28 1.07
C ALA A 43 6.10 12.75 2.25
N ILE A 44 5.59 13.64 3.11
CA ILE A 44 4.69 13.28 4.22
C ILE A 44 3.42 12.63 3.68
N ARG A 45 2.81 13.18 2.63
CA ARG A 45 1.60 12.60 2.01
C ARG A 45 1.87 11.26 1.34
N ILE A 46 3.00 11.10 0.64
CA ILE A 46 3.42 9.82 0.07
C ILE A 46 3.53 8.76 1.18
N HIS A 47 4.28 9.07 2.23
CA HIS A 47 4.50 8.12 3.33
C HIS A 47 3.21 7.81 4.08
N GLY A 48 2.44 8.84 4.48
CA GLY A 48 1.19 8.66 5.20
C GLY A 48 0.19 7.80 4.42
N ASN A 49 0.05 8.06 3.11
CA ASN A 49 -0.84 7.28 2.26
C ASN A 49 -0.35 5.84 2.07
N ALA A 50 0.96 5.61 2.03
CA ALA A 50 1.50 4.25 2.02
C ALA A 50 1.21 3.51 3.34
N VAL A 51 1.32 4.18 4.49
CA VAL A 51 0.99 3.62 5.82
C VAL A 51 -0.51 3.32 5.94
N GLU A 52 -1.37 4.10 5.28
CA GLU A 52 -2.81 3.83 5.25
C GLU A 52 -3.17 2.56 4.45
N TYR A 53 -2.49 2.31 3.32
CA TYR A 53 -2.91 1.27 2.37
C TYR A 53 -2.07 -0.01 2.36
N ILE A 54 -0.75 0.07 2.59
CA ILE A 54 0.12 -1.12 2.55
C ILE A 54 -0.24 -2.09 3.68
N PRO A 55 -0.30 -1.68 4.96
CA PRO A 55 -0.58 -2.62 6.05
C PRO A 55 -1.93 -3.32 5.91
N ILE A 56 -3.00 -2.57 5.62
CA ILE A 56 -4.34 -3.16 5.41
C ILE A 56 -4.38 -4.08 4.18
N GLY A 57 -3.69 -3.71 3.09
CA GLY A 57 -3.60 -4.56 1.91
C GLY A 57 -2.85 -5.86 2.18
N ILE A 58 -1.76 -5.81 2.95
CA ILE A 58 -1.02 -7.01 3.37
C ILE A 58 -1.84 -7.90 4.30
N ILE A 59 -2.59 -7.33 5.25
CA ILE A 59 -3.49 -8.10 6.11
C ILE A 59 -4.53 -8.84 5.26
N LEU A 60 -5.19 -8.14 4.34
CA LEU A 60 -6.17 -8.76 3.43
C LEU A 60 -5.55 -9.87 2.58
N LEU A 61 -4.31 -9.68 2.12
CA LEU A 61 -3.60 -10.68 1.32
C LEU A 61 -3.24 -11.94 2.13
N ILE A 62 -2.80 -11.75 3.39
CA ILE A 62 -2.50 -12.86 4.31
C ILE A 62 -3.77 -13.65 4.62
N VAL A 63 -4.86 -12.98 4.99
CA VAL A 63 -6.15 -13.65 5.28
C VAL A 63 -6.65 -14.40 4.04
N MET A 64 -6.52 -13.80 2.86
CA MET A 64 -6.92 -14.43 1.60
C MET A 64 -6.09 -15.69 1.30
N GLU A 65 -4.78 -15.67 1.56
CA GLU A 65 -3.91 -16.85 1.44
C GLU A 65 -4.28 -17.94 2.46
N MET A 66 -4.55 -17.56 3.72
CA MET A 66 -4.96 -18.51 4.77
C MET A 66 -6.29 -19.18 4.46
N ASN A 67 -7.19 -18.49 3.77
CA ASN A 67 -8.47 -19.02 3.30
C ASN A 67 -8.34 -19.89 2.03
N GLY A 68 -7.12 -20.17 1.56
CA GLY A 68 -6.88 -21.09 0.45
C GLY A 68 -7.04 -20.49 -0.94
N ALA A 69 -6.95 -19.16 -1.07
CA ALA A 69 -7.02 -18.52 -2.37
C ALA A 69 -5.89 -18.95 -3.31
N SER A 70 -6.19 -19.01 -4.60
CA SER A 70 -5.22 -19.40 -5.63
C SER A 70 -3.97 -18.48 -5.66
N GLY A 71 -2.79 -19.07 -5.84
CA GLY A 71 -1.52 -18.34 -5.83
C GLY A 71 -1.41 -17.23 -6.89
N TRP A 72 -2.00 -17.41 -8.07
CA TRP A 72 -1.98 -16.38 -9.12
C TRP A 72 -2.73 -15.11 -8.69
N LEU A 73 -3.86 -15.26 -7.99
CA LEU A 73 -4.66 -14.15 -7.50
C LEU A 73 -3.91 -13.37 -6.41
N LEU A 74 -3.19 -14.08 -5.53
CA LEU A 74 -2.32 -13.47 -4.53
C LEU A 74 -1.21 -12.63 -5.18
N HIS A 75 -0.55 -13.17 -6.22
CA HIS A 75 0.47 -12.43 -6.96
C HIS A 75 -0.09 -11.20 -7.66
N LEU A 76 -1.27 -11.32 -8.30
CA LEU A 76 -1.93 -10.20 -8.95
C LEU A 76 -2.24 -9.08 -7.95
N CYS A 77 -2.91 -9.40 -6.84
CA CYS A 77 -3.28 -8.42 -5.82
C CYS A 77 -2.06 -7.77 -5.17
N GLY A 78 -1.08 -8.58 -4.75
CA GLY A 78 0.15 -8.10 -4.12
C GLY A 78 0.98 -7.21 -5.04
N ALA A 79 1.17 -7.62 -6.31
CA ALA A 79 1.90 -6.82 -7.29
C ALA A 79 1.16 -5.52 -7.59
N MET A 80 -0.16 -5.57 -7.80
CA MET A 80 -0.95 -4.39 -8.10
C MET A 80 -0.98 -3.40 -6.93
N LEU A 81 -0.96 -3.88 -5.68
CA LEU A 81 -0.82 -3.04 -4.49
C LEU A 81 0.51 -2.28 -4.52
N LEU A 82 1.64 -2.99 -4.61
CA LEU A 82 2.97 -2.37 -4.54
C LEU A 82 3.28 -1.48 -5.75
N ILE A 83 2.98 -1.94 -6.97
CA ILE A 83 3.14 -1.14 -8.19
C ILE A 83 2.27 0.10 -8.10
N GLY A 84 1.02 -0.01 -7.62
CA GLY A 84 0.15 1.14 -7.40
C GLY A 84 0.76 2.19 -6.46
N ARG A 85 1.44 1.75 -5.38
CA ARG A 85 2.14 2.66 -4.47
C ARG A 85 3.37 3.33 -5.11
N ILE A 86 4.11 2.59 -5.93
CA ILE A 86 5.26 3.13 -6.68
C ILE A 86 4.79 4.17 -7.71
N LEU A 87 3.75 3.88 -8.49
CA LEU A 87 3.18 4.83 -9.45
C LEU A 87 2.61 6.07 -8.76
N HIS A 88 1.96 5.90 -7.61
CA HIS A 88 1.46 7.02 -6.81
C HIS A 88 2.61 7.91 -6.29
N TYR A 89 3.71 7.29 -5.84
CA TYR A 89 4.93 8.00 -5.46
C TYR A 89 5.45 8.87 -6.62
N PHE A 90 5.63 8.29 -7.81
CA PHE A 90 6.12 9.04 -8.97
C PHE A 90 5.15 10.15 -9.39
N GLY A 91 3.85 9.89 -9.40
CA GLY A 91 2.85 10.91 -9.74
C GLY A 91 2.79 12.09 -8.77
N LEU A 92 3.08 11.88 -7.49
CA LEU A 92 3.21 12.98 -6.52
C LEU A 92 4.56 13.70 -6.67
N HIS A 93 5.64 12.96 -6.93
CA HIS A 93 6.98 13.53 -7.05
C HIS A 93 7.13 14.39 -8.32
N GLU A 94 6.67 13.90 -9.47
CA GLU A 94 6.73 14.57 -10.77
C GLU A 94 5.58 15.56 -11.00
N ARG A 95 4.64 15.67 -10.04
CA ARG A 95 3.38 16.43 -10.16
C ARG A 95 2.49 15.96 -11.32
N GLU A 96 2.70 14.73 -11.78
CA GLU A 96 1.97 14.12 -12.87
C GLU A 96 0.66 13.49 -12.39
N LEU A 97 -0.45 14.16 -12.69
CA LEU A 97 -1.78 13.77 -12.24
C LEU A 97 -2.18 12.38 -12.73
N ARG A 98 -1.70 11.97 -13.91
CA ARG A 98 -2.00 10.67 -14.53
C ARG A 98 -1.44 9.52 -13.70
N TRP A 99 -0.16 9.57 -13.35
CA TRP A 99 0.50 8.57 -12.52
C TRP A 99 -0.09 8.52 -11.11
N ARG A 100 -0.45 9.68 -10.55
CA ARG A 100 -1.12 9.76 -9.24
C ARG A 100 -2.46 9.05 -9.26
N LYS A 101 -3.32 9.37 -10.23
CA LYS A 101 -4.66 8.76 -10.37
C LYS A 101 -4.56 7.26 -10.68
N GLY A 102 -3.66 6.87 -11.59
CA GLY A 102 -3.43 5.47 -11.94
C GLY A 102 -2.94 4.64 -10.75
N GLY A 103 -1.96 5.15 -9.99
CA GLY A 103 -1.43 4.49 -8.81
C GLY A 103 -2.47 4.32 -7.69
N MET A 104 -3.31 5.33 -7.45
CA MET A 104 -4.45 5.20 -6.53
C MET A 104 -5.50 4.22 -7.03
N GLY A 105 -5.84 4.29 -8.32
CA GLY A 105 -6.80 3.36 -8.94
C GLY A 105 -6.35 1.90 -8.80
N ALA A 106 -5.08 1.61 -9.08
CA ALA A 106 -4.52 0.25 -8.93
C ALA A 106 -4.58 -0.24 -7.47
N THR A 107 -4.31 0.63 -6.50
CA THR A 107 -4.40 0.26 -5.08
C THR A 107 -5.83 -0.01 -4.65
N TYR A 108 -6.79 0.82 -5.04
CA TYR A 108 -8.20 0.56 -4.76
C TYR A 108 -8.71 -0.69 -5.44
N ALA A 109 -8.34 -0.91 -6.71
CA ALA A 109 -8.66 -2.15 -7.39
C ALA A 109 -8.11 -3.36 -6.63
N SER A 110 -6.87 -3.27 -6.11
CA SER A 110 -6.24 -4.38 -5.36
C SER A 110 -7.03 -4.67 -4.09
N LEU A 111 -7.35 -3.63 -3.32
CA LEU A 111 -8.13 -3.77 -2.08
C LEU A 111 -9.53 -4.34 -2.37
N ILE A 112 -10.23 -3.84 -3.39
CA ILE A 112 -11.56 -4.32 -3.75
C ILE A 112 -11.53 -5.79 -4.17
N ILE A 113 -10.56 -6.19 -5.02
CA ILE A 113 -10.41 -7.58 -5.42
C ILE A 113 -10.10 -8.47 -4.21
N MET A 114 -9.23 -8.02 -3.29
CA MET A 114 -8.94 -8.77 -2.08
C MET A 114 -10.15 -8.84 -1.13
N ILE A 115 -10.98 -7.79 -1.04
CA ILE A 115 -12.22 -7.82 -0.25
C ILE A 115 -13.18 -8.86 -0.82
N ILE A 116 -13.44 -8.81 -2.13
CA ILE A 116 -14.33 -9.76 -2.81
C ILE A 116 -13.76 -11.18 -2.71
N GLY A 117 -12.46 -11.34 -2.91
CA GLY A 117 -11.76 -12.61 -2.77
C GLY A 117 -11.89 -13.17 -1.36
N ASN A 118 -11.64 -12.37 -0.33
CA ASN A 118 -11.82 -12.81 1.06
C ASN A 118 -13.27 -13.21 1.37
N LEU A 119 -14.27 -12.49 0.85
CA LEU A 119 -15.67 -12.88 1.01
C LEU A 119 -15.99 -14.20 0.28
N TYR A 120 -15.38 -14.44 -0.87
CA TYR A 120 -15.57 -15.68 -1.62
C TYR A 120 -14.91 -16.89 -0.94
N TYR A 121 -13.66 -16.74 -0.49
CA TYR A 121 -12.88 -17.81 0.14
C TYR A 121 -13.17 -17.97 1.64
N LEU A 122 -13.98 -17.09 2.25
CA LEU A 122 -14.31 -17.16 3.67
C LEU A 122 -14.92 -18.53 4.02
N PRO A 123 -14.52 -19.16 5.14
CA PRO A 123 -15.12 -20.42 5.58
C PRO A 123 -16.51 -20.18 6.19
N TRP A 124 -17.50 -19.88 5.35
CA TRP A 124 -18.87 -19.56 5.77
C TRP A 124 -19.51 -20.64 6.64
N SER A 125 -19.19 -21.91 6.38
CA SER A 125 -19.64 -23.05 7.21
C SER A 125 -19.07 -23.05 8.62
N GLN A 126 -17.96 -22.38 8.89
CA GLN A 126 -17.43 -22.25 10.26
C GLN A 126 -18.05 -21.06 11.01
N ILE A 127 -18.59 -20.08 10.27
CA ILE A 127 -19.15 -18.85 10.84
C ILE A 127 -20.59 -19.04 11.31
N PHE A 128 -21.40 -19.79 10.57
CA PHE A 128 -22.83 -19.94 10.85
C PHE A 128 -23.22 -21.21 11.62
N TYR A 129 -22.24 -22.03 12.01
CA TYR A 129 -22.46 -23.26 12.80
C TYR A 129 -22.03 -23.10 14.27
N LEU A 130 -22.33 -21.94 14.86
CA LEU A 130 -22.35 -21.71 16.32
C LEU A 130 -23.77 -21.82 16.85
#